data_AF-A0AAV9Z6H2-F1
#
_entry.id   AF-A0AAV9Z6H2-F1
#
_cell.length_a   1.000
_cell.length_b   1.000
_cell.length_c   1.000
_cell.angle_alpha   90.00
_cell.angle_beta   90.00
_cell.angle_gamma   90.00
#
_symmetry.space_group_name_H-M   'P 1'
#
loop_
_entity.id
_entity.type
_entity.pdbx_description
1 polymer ?
#
loop_
_entity_poly.entity_id
_entity_poly.type
_entity_poly.pdbx_seq_one_letter_code
_entity_poly.pdbx_strand_id
1 'polypeptide(L)'
;CRLGCKDLETPPHIFVECPSFDAIRLNHKTAIVGHTRALLQSSKGIVKQDAWPNILALAENLWQDHAIWPCGITQYYLGMIPSVFPALNPRSESHQTSSPIALNRFGIRLANSWHTEAIRVTSRIWGE
;
A
#
# COMPACT_ATOMS: atom_id res chain seq x y z
N CYS A 1 23.79 5.98 -8.70
CA CYS A 1 22.74 6.23 -9.72
C CYS A 1 22.98 7.60 -10.38
N ARG A 2 22.27 7.92 -11.47
CA ARG A 2 22.39 9.22 -12.18
C ARG A 2 22.09 10.45 -11.31
N LEU A 3 21.47 10.24 -10.15
CA LEU A 3 21.07 11.29 -9.20
C LEU A 3 22.10 11.51 -8.06
N GLY A 4 23.29 10.89 -8.15
CA GLY A 4 24.40 11.14 -7.21
C GLY A 4 24.52 10.14 -6.05
N CYS A 5 23.73 9.06 -6.03
CA CYS A 5 23.91 7.98 -5.05
C CYS A 5 25.08 7.07 -5.40
N LYS A 6 25.66 6.41 -4.40
CA LYS A 6 26.75 5.42 -4.57
C LYS A 6 26.26 4.08 -5.13
N ASP A 7 24.98 3.78 -4.99
CA ASP A 7 24.37 2.52 -5.43
C ASP A 7 24.12 2.46 -6.93
N LEU A 8 23.98 1.24 -7.46
CA LEU A 8 23.57 1.02 -8.84
C LEU A 8 22.15 1.53 -9.07
N GLU A 9 21.90 2.08 -10.26
CA GLU A 9 20.57 2.52 -10.68
C GLU A 9 19.70 1.31 -11.01
N THR A 10 19.19 0.67 -9.97
CA THR A 10 18.27 -0.46 -10.05
C THR A 10 16.86 0.00 -9.69
N PRO A 11 15.80 -0.71 -10.11
CA PRO A 11 14.45 -0.39 -9.66
C PRO A 11 14.30 -0.36 -8.14
N PRO A 12 14.82 -1.33 -7.35
CA PRO A 12 14.81 -1.21 -5.89
C PRO A 12 15.46 0.08 -5.38
N HIS A 13 16.63 0.44 -5.91
CA HIS A 13 17.28 1.68 -5.53
C HIS A 13 16.40 2.90 -5.85
N ILE A 14 15.93 3.04 -7.09
CA ILE A 14 15.17 4.22 -7.52
C ILE A 14 13.83 4.35 -6.76
N PHE A 15 13.11 3.25 -6.58
CA PHE A 15 11.76 3.28 -6.03
C PHE A 15 11.68 3.17 -4.51
N VAL A 16 12.74 2.71 -3.82
CA VAL A 16 12.70 2.47 -2.37
C VAL A 16 13.79 3.24 -1.63
N GLU A 17 15.03 3.25 -2.14
CA GLU A 17 16.20 3.68 -1.37
C GLU A 17 16.70 5.08 -1.73
N CYS A 18 16.50 5.50 -2.98
CA CYS A 18 17.15 6.68 -3.54
C CYS A 18 16.66 7.95 -2.84
N PRO A 19 17.53 8.70 -2.13
CA PRO A 19 17.11 9.85 -1.32
C PRO A 19 16.48 10.98 -2.14
N SER A 20 16.85 11.11 -3.41
CA SER A 20 16.27 12.08 -4.33
C SER A 20 14.75 11.97 -4.47
N PHE A 21 14.17 10.80 -4.18
CA PHE A 21 12.74 10.53 -4.26
C PHE A 21 12.05 10.38 -2.90
N ASP A 22 12.73 10.65 -1.78
CA ASP A 22 12.16 10.54 -0.43
C ASP A 22 10.91 11.40 -0.27
N ALA A 23 10.95 12.65 -0.73
CA ALA A 23 9.83 13.57 -0.63
C ALA A 23 8.61 13.07 -1.42
N ILE A 24 8.83 12.51 -2.62
CA ILE A 24 7.76 11.94 -3.44
C ILE A 24 7.14 10.73 -2.71
N ARG A 25 7.97 9.80 -2.23
CA ARG A 25 7.49 8.63 -1.46
C ARG A 25 6.71 9.05 -0.22
N LEU A 26 7.21 10.02 0.55
CA LEU A 26 6.56 10.50 1.77
C LEU A 26 5.19 11.14 1.48
N ASN A 27 5.09 11.94 0.43
CA ASN A 27 3.84 12.57 0.03
C ASN A 27 2.78 11.52 -0.34
N HIS A 28 3.15 10.53 -1.15
CA HIS A 28 2.22 9.47 -1.55
C HIS A 28 1.91 8.49 -0.41
N LYS A 29 2.86 8.21 0.49
CA LYS A 29 2.60 7.48 1.73
C LYS A 29 1.57 8.21 2.60
N THR A 30 1.67 9.52 2.71
CA THR A 30 0.69 10.32 3.47
C THR A 30 -0.68 10.26 2.81
N ALA A 31 -0.74 10.35 1.47
CA ALA A 31 -1.98 10.27 0.71
C ALA A 31 -2.66 8.90 0.84
N ILE A 32 -1.93 7.79 0.67
CA ILE A 32 -2.51 6.44 0.73
C ILE A 32 -3.02 6.10 2.13
N VAL A 33 -2.32 6.52 3.18
CA VAL A 33 -2.78 6.36 4.57
C VAL A 33 -4.04 7.19 4.82
N GLY A 34 -4.08 8.43 4.32
CA GLY A 34 -5.26 9.28 4.37
C GLY A 34 -6.47 8.66 3.67
N HIS A 35 -6.31 8.19 2.43
CA HIS A 35 -7.36 7.52 1.67
C HIS A 35 -7.82 6.22 2.36
N THR A 36 -6.90 5.42 2.87
CA THR A 36 -7.20 4.19 3.61
C THR A 36 -8.04 4.47 4.84
N ARG A 37 -7.65 5.48 5.63
CA ARG A 37 -8.41 5.91 6.81
C ARG A 37 -9.81 6.39 6.44
N ALA A 38 -9.94 7.21 5.40
CA ALA A 38 -11.23 7.69 4.91
C ALA A 38 -12.14 6.54 4.44
N LEU A 39 -11.57 5.55 3.73
CA LEU A 39 -12.29 4.34 3.31
C LEU A 39 -12.79 3.55 4.51
N LEU A 40 -11.95 3.30 5.51
CA LEU A 40 -12.32 2.60 6.75
C LEU A 40 -13.44 3.33 7.52
N GLN A 41 -13.35 4.66 7.62
CA GLN A 41 -14.38 5.48 8.25
C GLN A 41 -15.71 5.42 7.49
N SER A 42 -15.67 5.39 6.15
CA SER A 42 -16.87 5.28 5.31
C SER A 42 -17.50 3.87 5.31
N SER A 43 -16.77 2.85 5.77
CA SER A 43 -17.18 1.44 5.75
C SER A 43 -17.49 0.89 7.15
N LYS A 44 -17.88 1.76 8.09
CA LYS A 44 -18.29 1.37 9.46
C LYS A 44 -19.26 0.18 9.43
N GLY A 45 -18.92 -0.88 10.17
CA GLY A 45 -19.71 -2.11 10.26
C GLY A 45 -19.39 -3.16 9.19
N ILE A 46 -18.63 -2.82 8.13
CA ILE A 46 -18.15 -3.78 7.13
C ILE A 46 -16.85 -4.43 7.60
N VAL A 47 -15.92 -3.63 8.13
CA VAL A 47 -14.61 -4.09 8.62
C VAL A 47 -14.59 -3.96 10.14
N LYS A 48 -14.23 -5.04 10.83
CA LYS A 48 -14.07 -5.03 12.29
C LYS A 48 -12.98 -4.03 12.70
N GLN A 49 -13.20 -3.29 13.79
CA GLN A 49 -12.28 -2.22 14.21
C GLN A 49 -10.89 -2.73 14.62
N ASP A 50 -10.79 -3.96 15.10
CA ASP A 50 -9.54 -4.65 15.42
C ASP A 50 -8.65 -4.90 14.19
N ALA A 51 -9.22 -4.97 12.98
CA ALA A 51 -8.47 -5.09 11.74
C ALA A 51 -7.90 -3.76 11.24
N TRP A 52 -8.37 -2.61 11.75
CA TRP A 52 -7.97 -1.29 11.25
C TRP A 52 -6.47 -1.01 11.42
N PRO A 53 -5.85 -1.28 12.58
CA PRO A 53 -4.42 -1.05 12.77
C PRO A 53 -3.58 -1.84 11.76
N ASN A 54 -3.95 -3.09 11.47
CA ASN A 54 -3.23 -3.93 10.50
C ASN A 54 -3.34 -3.38 9.08
N ILE A 55 -4.54 -2.94 8.68
CA ILE A 55 -4.77 -2.35 7.35
C ILE A 55 -4.00 -1.03 7.19
N LEU A 56 -3.99 -0.18 8.22
CA LEU A 56 -3.24 1.07 8.21
C LEU A 56 -1.72 0.82 8.20
N ALA A 57 -1.25 -0.15 8.98
CA ALA A 57 0.15 -0.54 8.98
C ALA A 57 0.60 -1.03 7.59
N LEU A 58 -0.23 -1.81 6.89
CA LEU A 58 0.06 -2.19 5.50
C LEU A 58 0.16 -0.99 4.56
N ALA A 59 -0.74 -0.01 4.67
CA ALA A 59 -0.68 1.21 3.87
C ALA A 59 0.57 2.06 4.19
N GLU A 60 0.97 2.13 5.46
CA GLU A 60 2.17 2.87 5.89
C GLU A 60 3.47 2.23 5.40
N ASN A 61 3.48 0.91 5.24
CA ASN A 61 4.65 0.13 4.84
C ASN A 61 4.64 -0.24 3.35
N LEU A 62 3.68 0.23 2.56
CA LEU A 62 3.56 -0.06 1.12
C LEU A 62 4.82 0.32 0.30
N TRP A 63 5.62 1.26 0.82
CA TRP A 63 6.81 1.80 0.15
C TRP A 63 8.09 1.61 0.96
N GLN A 64 8.06 0.74 1.95
CA GLN A 64 9.19 0.47 2.83
C GLN A 64 9.62 -0.98 2.69
N ASP A 65 10.93 -1.20 2.70
CA ASP A 65 11.52 -2.53 2.67
C ASP A 65 11.20 -3.29 3.97
N HIS A 66 10.57 -4.46 3.84
CA HIS A 66 9.96 -5.27 4.89
C HIS A 66 9.90 -6.73 4.41
N ALA A 67 9.94 -7.70 5.33
CA ALA A 67 9.86 -9.12 4.98
C ALA A 67 8.55 -9.54 4.29
N ILE A 68 7.52 -8.69 4.34
CA ILE A 68 6.20 -8.87 3.70
C ILE A 68 6.12 -8.06 2.39
N TRP A 69 7.02 -7.09 2.18
CA TRP A 69 7.05 -6.14 1.06
C TRP A 69 8.36 -5.34 1.08
N PRO A 70 9.07 -5.04 -0.02
CA PRO A 70 9.71 -5.85 -1.04
C PRO A 70 11.13 -6.30 -0.59
N CYS A 71 11.88 -6.94 -1.49
CA CYS A 71 13.36 -6.81 -1.61
C CYS A 71 13.83 -7.06 -3.07
N GLY A 72 12.94 -7.36 -4.03
CA GLY A 72 13.38 -7.73 -5.39
C GLY A 72 12.29 -7.93 -6.44
N ILE A 73 11.02 -7.62 -6.13
CA ILE A 73 9.91 -7.83 -7.07
C ILE A 73 9.60 -6.51 -7.77
N THR A 74 10.17 -6.34 -8.96
CA THR A 74 9.99 -5.14 -9.80
C THR A 74 8.52 -4.84 -10.11
N GLN A 75 7.67 -5.87 -10.10
CA GLN A 75 6.23 -5.76 -10.39
C GLN A 75 5.51 -4.79 -9.45
N TYR A 76 5.94 -4.69 -8.18
CA TYR A 76 5.33 -3.76 -7.23
C TYR A 76 5.62 -2.30 -7.57
N TYR A 77 6.78 -2.02 -8.18
CA TYR A 77 7.09 -0.70 -8.74
C TYR A 77 6.28 -0.39 -10.00
N LEU A 78 5.64 -1.38 -10.62
CA LEU A 78 4.79 -1.20 -11.80
C LEU A 78 3.30 -1.08 -11.44
N GLY A 79 3.00 -0.80 -10.16
CA GLY A 79 1.63 -0.64 -9.69
C GLY A 79 1.00 -1.92 -9.17
N MET A 80 1.66 -3.09 -9.24
CA MET A 80 1.12 -4.28 -8.61
C MET A 80 1.12 -4.09 -7.09
N ILE A 81 0.07 -4.58 -6.42
CA ILE A 81 -0.01 -4.61 -4.97
C ILE A 81 -0.34 -6.04 -4.53
N PRO A 82 0.22 -6.54 -3.42
CA PRO A 82 -0.19 -7.76 -2.80
C PRO A 82 -1.63 -7.65 -2.31
N SER A 83 -2.21 -8.82 -2.14
CA SER A 83 -3.59 -8.97 -1.70
C SER A 83 -3.81 -8.32 -0.33
N VAL A 84 -4.79 -7.42 -0.25
CA VAL A 84 -5.24 -6.81 1.01
C VAL A 84 -6.18 -7.74 1.81
N PHE A 85 -6.72 -8.77 1.16
CA PHE A 85 -7.73 -9.68 1.73
C PHE A 85 -7.30 -10.42 3.00
N PRO A 86 -6.03 -10.89 3.15
CA PRO A 86 -5.59 -11.50 4.39
C PRO A 86 -5.72 -10.60 5.62
N ALA A 87 -5.56 -9.28 5.45
CA ALA A 87 -5.70 -8.30 6.54
C ALA A 87 -7.17 -7.95 6.85
N LEU A 88 -8.09 -8.21 5.91
CA LEU A 88 -9.53 -7.98 6.10
C LEU A 88 -10.21 -9.09 6.90
N ASN A 89 -9.61 -10.29 6.93
CA ASN A 89 -10.11 -11.45 7.67
C ASN A 89 -8.95 -12.11 8.44
N PRO A 90 -8.46 -11.48 9.53
CA PRO A 90 -7.60 -12.17 10.46
C PRO A 90 -8.38 -13.37 11.00
N ARG A 91 -7.80 -14.58 10.88
CA ARG A 91 -8.39 -15.84 11.35
C ARG A 91 -8.83 -15.69 12.81
N SER A 92 -10.10 -15.39 13.04
CA SER A 92 -10.70 -15.35 14.36
C SER A 92 -12.10 -15.92 14.24
N GLU A 93 -12.28 -17.06 14.90
CA GLU A 93 -13.43 -17.97 14.90
C GLU A 93 -14.70 -17.39 15.54
N SER A 94 -14.81 -16.07 15.67
CA SER A 94 -15.97 -15.43 16.29
C SER A 94 -16.94 -14.87 15.26
N HIS A 95 -18.10 -15.55 15.16
CA HIS A 95 -19.38 -15.14 14.59
C HIS A 95 -19.40 -13.77 13.89
N GLN A 96 -19.29 -13.77 12.55
CA GLN A 96 -19.41 -12.55 11.75
C GLN A 96 -20.84 -12.32 11.25
N THR A 97 -21.31 -11.09 11.45
CA THR A 97 -22.57 -10.49 10.97
C THR A 97 -22.37 -9.62 9.71
N SER A 98 -21.16 -9.54 9.15
CA SER A 98 -20.85 -8.74 7.96
C SER A 98 -21.14 -9.52 6.67
N SER A 99 -21.85 -8.91 5.71
CA SER A 99 -22.09 -9.54 4.40
C SER A 99 -20.75 -9.82 3.69
N PRO A 100 -20.45 -11.08 3.30
CA PRO A 100 -19.22 -11.42 2.57
C PRO A 100 -19.03 -10.59 1.29
N ILE A 101 -20.14 -10.23 0.65
CA ILE A 101 -20.15 -9.39 -0.55
C ILE A 101 -19.68 -7.96 -0.23
N ALA A 102 -20.13 -7.39 0.90
CA ALA A 102 -19.74 -6.04 1.31
C ALA A 102 -18.25 -5.99 1.67
N LEU A 103 -17.73 -7.00 2.37
CA LEU A 103 -16.31 -7.11 2.70
C LEU A 103 -15.46 -7.26 1.43
N ASN A 104 -15.90 -8.08 0.47
CA ASN A 104 -15.21 -8.23 -0.81
C ASN A 104 -15.17 -6.91 -1.60
N ARG A 105 -16.30 -6.19 -1.70
CA ARG A 105 -16.36 -4.87 -2.35
C ARG A 105 -15.45 -3.86 -1.66
N PHE A 106 -15.37 -3.88 -0.33
CA PHE A 106 -14.43 -3.04 0.41
C PHE A 106 -12.99 -3.37 0.05
N GLY A 107 -12.61 -4.65 0.03
CA GLY A 107 -11.27 -5.09 -0.35
C GLY A 107 -10.88 -4.67 -1.76
N ILE A 108 -11.78 -4.79 -2.73
CA ILE A 108 -11.57 -4.31 -4.11
C ILE A 108 -11.36 -2.79 -4.13
N ARG A 109 -12.18 -2.01 -3.42
CA ARG A 109 -12.04 -0.54 -3.36
C ARG A 109 -10.70 -0.13 -2.75
N LEU A 110 -10.30 -0.80 -1.67
CA LEU A 110 -9.02 -0.57 -1.01
C LEU A 110 -7.85 -0.90 -1.95
N ALA A 111 -7.88 -2.07 -2.58
CA ALA A 111 -6.88 -2.49 -3.55
C ALA A 111 -6.77 -1.50 -4.72
N ASN A 112 -7.89 -1.08 -5.31
CA ASN A 112 -7.88 -0.11 -6.41
C ASN A 112 -7.30 1.24 -5.97
N SER A 113 -7.59 1.69 -4.75
CA SER A 113 -7.01 2.92 -4.21
C SER A 113 -5.49 2.82 -4.08
N TRP A 114 -4.98 1.69 -3.58
CA TRP A 114 -3.55 1.47 -3.39
C TRP A 114 -2.82 1.32 -4.73
N HIS A 115 -3.41 0.57 -5.66
CA HIS A 115 -2.92 0.43 -7.03
C HIS A 115 -2.82 1.79 -7.75
N THR A 116 -3.82 2.65 -7.59
CA THR A 116 -3.82 3.99 -8.20
C THR A 116 -2.67 4.85 -7.65
N GLU A 117 -2.46 4.86 -6.34
CA GLU A 117 -1.34 5.60 -5.74
C GLU A 117 0.02 5.02 -6.14
N ALA A 118 0.10 3.69 -6.29
CA ALA A 118 1.30 3.02 -6.80
C ALA A 118 1.69 3.51 -8.19
N ILE A 119 0.74 3.53 -9.13
CA ILE A 119 0.98 4.07 -10.47
C ILE A 119 1.42 5.53 -10.41
N ARG A 120 0.77 6.36 -9.59
CA ARG A 120 1.11 7.79 -9.47
C ARG A 120 2.53 8.02 -8.99
N VAL A 121 2.97 7.32 -7.94
CA VAL A 121 4.35 7.36 -7.46
C VAL A 121 5.31 7.00 -8.58
N THR A 122 5.06 5.87 -9.24
CA THR A 122 5.92 5.35 -10.29
C THR A 122 6.03 6.31 -11.46
N SER A 123 4.89 6.82 -11.95
CA SER A 123 4.86 7.83 -13.02
C SER A 123 5.59 9.10 -12.63
N ARG A 124 5.50 9.52 -11.36
CA ARG A 124 6.20 10.72 -10.90
C ARG A 124 7.71 10.51 -10.86
N ILE A 125 8.17 9.40 -10.32
CA ILE A 125 9.60 9.07 -10.22
C ILE A 125 10.26 8.96 -11.61
N TRP A 126 9.56 8.37 -12.59
CA TRP A 126 10.07 8.31 -13.98
C TRP A 126 9.94 9.62 -14.75
N GLY A 127 9.08 10.54 -14.31
CA GLY A 127 8.93 11.85 -14.92
C GLY A 127 10.03 12.85 -14.55
N GLU A 128 10.91 12.49 -13.61
CA GLU A 128 12.10 13.25 -13.19
C GLU A 128 13.36 12.75 -13.92
#